data_AF-A0AAV6TML3-F1
#
_entry.id   AF-A0AAV6TML3-F1
#
_cell.length_a   1.000
_cell.length_b   1.000
_cell.length_c   1.000
_cell.angle_alpha   90.00
_cell.angle_beta   90.00
_cell.angle_gamma   90.00
#
_symmetry.space_group_name_H-M   'P 1'
#
loop_
_entity.id
_entity.type
_entity.pdbx_description
1 polymer ?
#
loop_
_entity_poly.entity_id
_entity_poly.type
_entity_poly.pdbx_seq_one_letter_code
_entity_poly.pdbx_strand_id
1 'polypeptide(L)'
;MTIHKSQGSTYDNVVVHLHSGMTTPLLYVAWFPKHKSVRTIPHWKIQEDDPRPVNHPLTMEMLRHSEVTISPEFLHIRIESEHIQVMFHNVQSFHKHWPIYASDSVYTNSDIILMTRDWTVKEESRLSKPTT
;
A
#
# COMPACT_ATOMS: atom_id res chain seq x y z
N MET A 1 6.77 10.61 16.92
CA MET A 1 6.53 10.58 15.46
C MET A 1 5.25 11.36 15.18
N THR A 2 5.20 12.16 14.12
CA THR A 2 4.00 12.95 13.77
C THR A 2 3.09 12.14 12.85
N ILE A 3 1.78 12.46 12.85
CA ILE A 3 0.77 11.76 12.02
C ILE A 3 1.11 11.85 10.52
N HIS A 4 1.58 13.00 10.06
CA HIS A 4 2.04 13.16 8.68
C HIS A 4 3.18 12.20 8.30
N LYS A 5 4.11 11.93 9.23
CA LYS A 5 5.24 11.03 8.99
C LYS A 5 4.87 9.55 9.11
N SER A 6 3.74 9.22 9.74
CA SER A 6 3.24 7.85 9.86
C SER A 6 2.32 7.44 8.71
N GLN A 7 1.99 8.35 7.78
CA GLN A 7 1.12 8.04 6.65
C GLN A 7 1.70 6.89 5.80
N GLY A 8 0.89 5.86 5.52
CA GLY A 8 1.31 4.67 4.77
C GLY A 8 2.11 3.63 5.57
N SER A 9 2.45 3.91 6.83
CA SER A 9 3.12 2.95 7.71
C SER A 9 2.11 2.04 8.42
N THR A 10 2.56 0.88 8.91
CA THR A 10 1.74 -0.04 9.73
C THR A 10 2.44 -0.27 11.06
N TYR A 11 1.68 -0.26 12.17
CA TYR A 11 2.20 -0.50 13.51
C TYR A 11 1.32 -1.51 14.25
N ASP A 12 1.91 -2.32 15.13
CA ASP A 12 1.13 -3.27 15.93
C ASP A 12 0.33 -2.57 17.03
N ASN A 13 0.91 -1.53 17.65
CA ASN A 13 0.30 -0.74 18.72
C ASN A 13 0.61 0.75 18.52
N VAL A 14 -0.40 1.60 18.68
CA VAL A 14 -0.26 3.06 18.57
C VAL A 14 -0.98 3.75 19.71
N VAL A 15 -0.33 4.77 20.27
CA VAL A 15 -0.93 5.75 21.18
C VAL A 15 -0.96 7.08 20.44
N VAL A 16 -2.16 7.61 20.21
CA VAL A 16 -2.34 8.90 19.54
C VAL A 16 -2.65 9.96 20.60
N HIS A 17 -1.78 10.97 20.68
CA HIS A 17 -2.02 12.15 21.50
C HIS A 17 -2.88 13.15 20.71
N LEU A 18 -4.13 13.32 21.11
CA LEU A 18 -5.06 14.26 20.49
C LEU A 18 -4.92 15.66 21.10
N HIS A 19 -5.04 16.71 20.29
CA HIS A 19 -5.05 18.11 20.74
C HIS A 19 -6.16 18.92 20.02
N SER A 20 -6.52 20.07 20.58
CA SER A 20 -7.46 20.99 19.94
C SER A 20 -6.90 21.51 18.61
N GLY A 21 -7.70 21.45 17.54
CA GLY A 21 -7.30 21.87 16.19
C GLY A 21 -6.90 20.74 15.25
N MET A 22 -7.00 19.47 15.68
CA MET A 22 -6.88 18.35 14.75
C MET A 22 -8.09 18.29 13.81
N THR A 23 -7.82 18.12 12.51
CA THR A 23 -8.85 17.99 11.47
C THR A 23 -9.25 16.53 11.26
N THR A 24 -10.45 16.27 10.77
CA THR A 24 -10.92 14.90 10.45
C THR A 24 -9.99 14.13 9.52
N PRO A 25 -9.39 14.71 8.46
CA PRO A 25 -8.37 14.01 7.66
C PRO A 25 -7.16 13.57 8.47
N LEU A 26 -6.72 14.37 9.44
CA LEU A 26 -5.59 14.01 10.30
C LEU A 26 -5.95 12.89 11.27
N LEU A 27 -7.17 12.92 11.81
CA LEU A 27 -7.71 11.84 12.65
C LEU A 27 -7.86 10.54 11.84
N TYR A 28 -8.32 10.62 10.60
CA TYR A 28 -8.39 9.47 9.69
C TYR A 28 -7.02 8.82 9.53
N VAL A 29 -5.97 9.59 9.20
CA VAL A 29 -4.62 9.06 9.05
C VAL A 29 -4.07 8.46 10.35
N ALA A 30 -4.45 9.00 11.50
CA ALA A 30 -4.02 8.48 12.80
C ALA A 30 -4.71 7.17 13.20
N TRP A 31 -5.95 6.95 12.75
CA TRP A 31 -6.78 5.80 13.13
C TRP A 31 -6.70 4.61 12.17
N PHE A 32 -6.53 4.88 10.88
CA PHE A 32 -6.57 3.88 9.81
C PHE A 32 -5.27 3.14 9.43
N PRO A 33 -4.09 3.33 10.07
CA PRO A 33 -3.06 2.33 9.87
C PRO A 33 -3.61 0.98 10.37
N LYS A 34 -3.31 -0.12 9.68
CA LYS A 34 -3.93 -1.44 9.92
C LYS A 34 -3.58 -1.97 11.32
N HIS A 35 -4.33 -1.54 12.33
CA HIS A 35 -4.07 -1.85 13.73
C HIS A 35 -5.00 -2.94 14.25
N LYS A 36 -4.45 -3.87 15.04
CA LYS A 36 -5.24 -4.83 15.80
C LYS A 36 -5.97 -4.18 16.99
N SER A 37 -5.49 -3.03 17.48
CA SER A 37 -6.16 -2.21 18.49
C SER A 37 -5.60 -0.78 18.53
N VAL A 38 -6.46 0.23 18.39
CA VAL A 38 -6.12 1.64 18.67
C VAL A 38 -6.55 1.98 20.09
N ARG A 39 -5.64 2.50 20.92
CA ARG A 39 -5.98 3.03 22.25
C ARG A 39 -5.95 4.55 22.20
N THR A 40 -7.09 5.18 22.42
CA THR A 40 -7.22 6.63 22.53
C THR A 40 -7.17 7.07 23.99
N ILE A 41 -6.61 8.25 24.25
CA ILE A 41 -6.72 8.90 25.55
C ILE A 41 -8.05 9.68 25.56
N PRO A 42 -8.93 9.46 26.55
CA PRO A 42 -10.33 9.84 26.46
C PRO A 42 -10.53 11.30 26.88
N HIS A 43 -10.34 12.27 25.98
CA HIS A 43 -10.70 13.67 26.24
C HIS A 43 -11.17 14.42 24.99
N TRP A 44 -11.68 13.72 23.97
CA TRP A 44 -12.15 14.37 22.73
C TRP A 44 -13.53 13.89 22.29
N LYS A 45 -14.44 14.83 22.08
CA LYS A 45 -15.67 14.60 21.31
C LYS A 45 -15.34 14.87 19.86
N ILE A 46 -15.44 13.85 19.01
CA ILE A 46 -15.38 14.03 17.56
C ILE A 46 -16.55 14.94 17.21
N GLN A 47 -16.26 16.17 16.84
CA GLN A 47 -17.24 17.01 16.18
C GLN A 47 -17.39 16.40 14.80
N GLU A 48 -18.57 15.89 14.48
CA GLU A 48 -18.87 15.46 13.11
C GLU A 48 -18.69 16.69 12.24
N ASP A 49 -17.69 16.67 11.36
CA ASP A 49 -17.55 17.72 10.35
C ASP A 49 -18.83 17.74 9.53
N ASP A 50 -19.32 18.94 9.21
CA ASP A 50 -20.43 19.11 8.29
C ASP A 50 -20.19 18.28 7.02
N PRO A 51 -21.22 17.60 6.49
CA PRO A 51 -21.07 16.80 5.29
C PRO A 51 -20.45 17.66 4.19
N ARG A 52 -19.35 17.17 3.61
CA ARG A 52 -18.62 17.93 2.60
C ARG A 52 -19.58 18.29 1.47
N PRO A 53 -19.57 19.55 0.98
CA PRO A 53 -20.38 19.95 -0.15
C PRO A 53 -20.16 19.03 -1.35
N VAL A 54 -21.22 18.77 -2.12
CA VAL A 54 -21.15 17.89 -3.31
C VAL A 54 -20.15 18.41 -4.33
N ASN A 55 -20.02 19.73 -4.46
CA ASN A 55 -19.05 20.41 -5.33
C ASN A 55 -17.63 20.49 -4.76
N HIS A 56 -17.36 19.91 -3.60
CA HIS A 56 -16.01 19.86 -3.04
C HIS A 56 -15.11 19.02 -3.98
N PRO A 57 -13.89 19.47 -4.33
CA PRO A 57 -13.03 18.78 -5.31
C PRO A 57 -12.82 17.29 -5.02
N LEU A 58 -12.64 16.93 -3.74
CA LEU A 58 -12.50 15.52 -3.34
C LEU A 58 -13.78 14.70 -3.55
N THR A 59 -14.96 15.27 -3.29
CA THR A 59 -16.23 14.58 -3.47
C THR A 59 -16.48 14.32 -4.96
N MET A 60 -16.21 15.33 -5.79
CA MET A 60 -16.28 15.20 -7.25
C MET A 60 -15.28 14.15 -7.78
N GLU A 61 -14.06 14.13 -7.25
CA GLU A 61 -13.06 13.14 -7.66
C GLU A 61 -13.43 11.71 -7.22
N MET A 62 -14.00 11.56 -6.01
CA MET A 62 -14.52 10.27 -5.56
C MET A 62 -15.68 9.77 -6.44
N LEU A 63 -16.59 10.66 -6.84
CA LEU A 63 -17.66 10.34 -7.78
C LEU A 63 -17.08 9.95 -9.16
N ARG A 64 -16.13 10.74 -9.68
CA ARG A 64 -15.43 10.41 -10.92
C ARG A 64 -14.77 9.04 -10.86
N HIS A 65 -14.11 8.69 -9.76
CA HIS A 65 -13.49 7.38 -9.54
C HIS A 65 -14.51 6.23 -9.44
N SER A 66 -15.74 6.50 -9.01
CA SER A 66 -16.80 5.49 -9.00
C SER A 66 -17.36 5.19 -10.40
N GLU A 67 -17.20 6.13 -11.34
CA GLU A 67 -17.67 6.02 -12.72
C GLU A 67 -16.56 5.66 -13.71
N VAL A 68 -15.31 5.94 -13.36
CA VAL A 68 -14.14 5.73 -14.23
C VAL A 68 -13.27 4.61 -13.69
N THR A 69 -13.17 3.52 -14.45
CA THR A 69 -12.19 2.47 -14.23
C THR A 69 -10.82 2.96 -14.69
N ILE A 70 -9.92 3.25 -13.75
CA ILE A 70 -8.52 3.53 -14.06
C ILE A 70 -7.83 2.17 -14.31
N SER A 71 -7.54 1.87 -15.58
CA SER A 71 -6.71 0.73 -15.96
C SER A 71 -5.31 1.20 -16.34
N PRO A 72 -4.25 0.73 -15.66
CA PRO A 72 -2.89 0.98 -16.13
C PRO A 72 -2.67 0.26 -17.46
N GLU A 73 -2.48 1.02 -18.53
CA GLU A 73 -2.12 0.47 -19.83
C GLU A 73 -0.61 0.60 -20.06
N PHE A 74 0.06 -0.56 -20.10
CA PHE A 74 1.46 -0.63 -20.48
C PHE A 74 1.53 -0.89 -21.99
N LEU A 75 1.52 0.19 -22.77
CA LEU A 75 1.42 0.16 -24.24
C LEU A 75 2.38 -0.85 -24.88
N HIS A 76 3.63 -0.90 -24.42
CA HIS A 76 4.68 -1.77 -24.97
C HIS A 76 4.64 -3.23 -24.47
N ILE A 77 3.78 -3.55 -23.50
CA ILE A 77 3.65 -4.90 -22.94
C ILE A 77 2.49 -5.67 -23.61
N ARG A 78 1.58 -4.96 -24.30
CA ARG A 78 0.35 -5.55 -24.86
C ARG A 78 0.30 -5.59 -26.38
N ILE A 79 1.27 -4.97 -27.04
CA ILE A 79 1.35 -4.94 -28.50
C ILE A 79 2.27 -6.07 -28.93
N GLU A 80 1.79 -6.94 -29.84
CA GLU A 80 2.65 -7.89 -30.54
C GLU A 80 3.78 -7.11 -31.21
N SER A 81 5.00 -7.28 -30.71
CA SER A 81 6.19 -6.64 -31.26
C SER A 81 7.17 -7.73 -31.70
N GLU A 82 8.00 -7.42 -32.70
CA GLU A 82 9.10 -8.32 -33.12
C GLU A 82 10.25 -8.36 -32.09
N HIS A 83 10.04 -7.82 -30.89
CA HIS A 83 11.04 -7.73 -29.82
C HIS A 83 10.74 -8.73 -28.70
N ILE A 84 11.81 -9.19 -28.06
CA ILE A 84 11.73 -10.02 -26.86
C ILE A 84 11.38 -9.12 -25.67
N GLN A 85 10.25 -9.39 -25.03
CA GLN A 85 9.83 -8.70 -23.83
C GLN A 85 10.42 -9.37 -22.58
N VAL A 86 11.21 -8.59 -21.84
CA VAL A 86 11.78 -9.01 -20.55
C VAL A 86 11.15 -8.18 -19.42
N MET A 87 10.37 -8.82 -18.55
CA MET A 87 9.87 -8.20 -17.34
C MET A 87 10.80 -8.46 -16.18
N PHE A 88 11.15 -7.42 -15.41
CA PHE A 88 11.92 -7.54 -14.19
C PHE A 88 11.07 -7.10 -12.99
N HIS A 89 11.02 -7.93 -11.95
CA HIS A 89 10.20 -7.65 -10.79
C HIS A 89 10.84 -8.12 -9.48
N ASN A 90 10.81 -7.25 -8.47
CA ASN A 90 11.29 -7.55 -7.13
C ASN A 90 10.15 -8.14 -6.30
N VAL A 91 10.30 -9.38 -5.83
CA VAL A 91 9.28 -10.13 -5.12
C VAL A 91 9.79 -10.61 -3.77
N GLN A 92 9.06 -10.27 -2.70
CA GLN A 92 9.37 -10.76 -1.35
C GLN A 92 9.20 -12.28 -1.22
N SER A 93 8.26 -12.85 -1.97
CA SER A 93 8.00 -14.27 -1.99
C SER A 93 7.31 -14.66 -3.27
N PHE A 94 7.95 -15.50 -4.08
CA PHE A 94 7.39 -16.01 -5.32
C PHE A 94 6.03 -16.69 -5.09
N HIS A 95 5.93 -17.59 -4.12
CA HIS A 95 4.69 -18.34 -3.87
C HIS A 95 3.51 -17.45 -3.46
N LYS A 96 3.76 -16.37 -2.72
CA LYS A 96 2.69 -15.43 -2.33
C LYS A 96 2.17 -14.63 -3.52
N HIS A 97 3.03 -14.33 -4.49
CA HIS A 97 2.68 -13.48 -5.63
C HIS A 97 2.36 -14.27 -6.90
N TRP A 98 2.66 -15.57 -6.95
CA TRP A 98 2.35 -16.44 -8.09
C TRP A 98 0.89 -16.37 -8.53
N PRO A 99 -0.13 -16.39 -7.64
CA PRO A 99 -1.52 -16.28 -8.06
C PRO A 99 -1.81 -14.99 -8.82
N ILE A 100 -1.11 -13.89 -8.49
CA ILE A 100 -1.25 -12.60 -9.16
C ILE A 100 -0.65 -12.70 -10.56
N TYR A 101 0.58 -13.19 -10.70
CA TYR A 101 1.26 -13.30 -11.99
C TYR A 101 0.58 -14.28 -12.94
N ALA A 102 0.09 -15.41 -12.42
CA ALA A 102 -0.63 -16.40 -13.22
C ALA A 102 -1.98 -15.87 -13.75
N SER A 103 -2.55 -14.85 -13.10
CA SER A 103 -3.83 -14.25 -13.49
C SER A 103 -3.71 -13.02 -14.38
N ASP A 104 -2.51 -12.45 -14.52
CA ASP A 104 -2.29 -11.18 -15.20
C ASP A 104 -1.70 -11.40 -16.61
N SER A 105 -2.45 -10.95 -17.62
CA SER A 105 -2.09 -11.11 -19.02
C SER A 105 -0.77 -10.45 -19.40
N VAL A 106 -0.35 -9.41 -18.67
CA VAL A 106 0.94 -8.73 -18.85
C VAL A 106 2.11 -9.70 -18.59
N TYR A 107 2.01 -10.48 -17.51
CA TYR A 107 3.03 -11.45 -17.15
C TYR A 107 2.96 -12.67 -18.06
N THR A 108 1.77 -13.17 -18.37
CA THR A 108 1.64 -14.37 -19.23
C THR A 108 2.03 -14.11 -20.68
N ASN A 109 1.97 -12.86 -21.15
CA ASN A 109 2.36 -12.49 -22.52
C ASN A 109 3.84 -12.09 -22.63
N SER A 110 4.60 -12.07 -21.53
CA SER A 110 6.03 -11.75 -21.56
C SER A 110 6.86 -12.97 -21.96
N ASP A 111 7.86 -12.79 -22.82
CA ASP A 111 8.79 -13.86 -23.22
C ASP A 111 9.66 -14.32 -22.06
N ILE A 112 10.12 -13.37 -21.23
CA ILE A 112 11.00 -13.63 -20.09
C ILE A 112 10.51 -12.85 -18.88
N ILE A 113 10.36 -13.53 -17.74
CA ILE A 113 10.06 -12.92 -16.45
C ILE A 113 11.22 -13.17 -15.49
N LEU A 114 11.90 -12.10 -15.11
CA LEU A 114 12.99 -12.09 -14.14
C LEU A 114 12.44 -11.67 -12.79
N MET A 115 12.39 -12.61 -11.85
CA MET A 115 11.97 -12.36 -10.49
C MET A 115 13.15 -12.40 -9.54
N THR A 116 13.38 -11.30 -8.81
CA THR A 116 14.44 -11.26 -7.79
C THR A 116 13.84 -11.09 -6.41
N ARG A 117 14.45 -11.72 -5.40
CA ARG A 117 14.10 -11.41 -4.01
C ARG A 117 14.81 -10.14 -3.60
N ASP A 118 14.05 -9.22 -3.01
CA ASP A 118 14.60 -8.08 -2.32
C ASP A 118 15.58 -8.53 -1.23
N TRP A 119 16.71 -7.84 -1.16
CA TRP A 119 17.89 -8.20 -0.38
C TRP A 119 17.69 -7.90 1.11
N THR A 120 16.48 -7.52 1.52
CA THR A 120 16.04 -7.34 2.90
C THR A 120 15.77 -8.67 3.61
N VAL A 121 16.41 -9.75 3.16
CA VAL A 121 16.64 -10.90 4.02
C VAL A 121 17.51 -10.39 5.16
N LYS A 122 16.91 -10.19 6.35
CA LYS A 122 17.69 -10.05 7.57
C LYS A 122 18.68 -11.20 7.60
N GLU A 123 19.95 -10.85 7.69
CA GLU A 123 21.08 -11.73 7.85
C GLU A 123 20.97 -12.45 9.20
N GLU A 124 20.00 -13.35 9.35
CA GLU A 124 19.73 -14.06 10.58
C GLU A 124 19.68 -15.56 10.28
N SER A 125 20.63 -16.27 10.90
CA SER A 125 20.75 -17.74 11.07
C SER A 125 21.71 -18.55 10.19
N ARG A 126 22.74 -17.96 9.57
CA ARG A 126 23.88 -18.74 9.02
C ARG A 126 25.18 -18.71 9.82
N LEU A 127 25.13 -18.26 11.08
CA LEU A 127 26.13 -18.65 12.07
C LEU A 127 25.60 -19.86 12.82
N SER A 128 25.69 -21.03 12.18
CA SER A 128 25.78 -22.29 12.90
C SER A 128 26.94 -22.18 13.88
N LYS A 129 26.63 -22.12 15.18
CA LYS A 129 27.64 -22.22 16.23
C LYS A 129 28.43 -23.52 16.01
N PRO A 130 29.77 -23.50 15.99
CA PRO A 130 30.52 -24.74 16.08
C PRO A 130 30.30 -25.30 17.50
N THR A 131 29.58 -26.41 17.59
CA THR A 131 29.59 -27.26 18.79
C THR A 131 31.00 -27.81 18.95
N THR A 132 31.69 -27.36 19.98
CA THR A 132 32.83 -28.05 20.58
C THR A 132 32.33 -28.97 21.66
#